data_AF-A0A7C3PSY3-F1
#
_entry.id   AF-A0A7C3PSY3-F1
#
_cell.length_a   1.000
_cell.length_b   1.000
_cell.length_c   1.000
_cell.angle_alpha   90.00
_cell.angle_beta   90.00
_cell.angle_gamma   90.00
#
_symmetry.space_group_name_H-M   'P 1'
#
loop_
_entity.id
_entity.type
_entity.pdbx_description
1 polymer ?
#
loop_
_entity_poly.entity_id
_entity_poly.type
_entity_poly.pdbx_seq_one_letter_code
_entity_poly.pdbx_strand_id
1 'polypeptide(L)'
;GKEVRLFTNQEVQVQKGDMVYMFSDGYADQFGGPQGKKFKYSRMRQMLTDNCKKPMKEQREVFNRVIEDWKDQLEQIDDILLIGVKI
;
A
#
# COMPACT_ATOMS: atom_id res chain seq x y z
N GLY A 1 -32.97 -1.67 12.02
CA GLY A 1 -32.48 -0.37 11.50
C GLY A 1 -30.97 -0.39 11.51
N LYS A 2 -30.30 0.15 10.49
CA LYS A 2 -28.84 0.30 10.51
C LYS A 2 -28.48 1.36 11.55
N GLU A 3 -27.69 1.01 12.54
CA GLU A 3 -27.08 1.98 13.45
C GLU A 3 -26.26 3.00 12.66
N VAL A 4 -26.45 4.28 12.97
CA VAL A 4 -25.61 5.36 12.43
C VAL A 4 -24.27 5.28 13.15
N ARG A 5 -23.26 4.74 12.46
CA ARG A 5 -21.87 4.86 12.93
C ARG A 5 -21.45 6.31 12.75
N LEU A 6 -21.17 6.99 13.85
CA LEU A 6 -20.59 8.33 13.83
C LEU A 6 -19.11 8.21 13.44
N PHE A 7 -18.67 9.06 12.51
CA PHE A 7 -17.26 9.19 12.16
C PHE A 7 -16.61 10.28 13.02
N THR A 8 -15.32 10.10 13.34
CA THR A 8 -14.53 11.09 14.07
C THR A 8 -13.31 11.46 13.24
N ASN A 9 -13.10 12.76 13.02
CA ASN A 9 -11.90 13.23 12.32
C ASN A 9 -10.67 12.97 13.17
N GLN A 10 -9.58 12.53 12.53
CA GLN A 10 -8.27 12.40 13.13
C GLN A 10 -7.35 13.39 12.43
N GLU A 11 -6.75 14.29 13.20
CA GLU A 11 -5.89 15.35 12.67
C GLU A 11 -4.43 15.06 13.06
N VAL A 12 -3.53 15.22 12.10
CA VAL A 12 -2.09 15.02 12.28
C VAL A 12 -1.36 16.21 11.66
N GLN A 13 -0.44 16.81 12.40
CA GLN A 13 0.42 17.88 11.89
C GLN A 13 1.50 17.29 10.98
N VAL A 14 1.67 17.86 9.79
CA VAL A 14 2.63 17.40 8.78
C VAL A 14 3.67 18.46 8.47
N GLN A 15 4.86 18.02 8.06
CA GLN A 15 5.98 18.87 7.68
C GLN A 15 6.37 18.65 6.22
N LYS A 16 7.04 19.64 5.63
CA LYS A 16 7.57 19.53 4.27
C LYS A 16 8.49 18.32 4.16
N GLY A 17 8.24 17.48 3.17
CA GLY A 17 8.97 16.24 2.94
C GLY A 17 8.32 15.00 3.53
N ASP A 18 7.28 15.14 4.35
CA ASP A 18 6.51 14.00 4.86
C ASP A 18 5.76 13.28 3.72
N MET A 19 5.59 11.98 3.90
CA MET A 19 4.88 11.10 2.98
C MET A 19 3.66 10.50 3.68
N VAL A 20 2.49 10.67 3.08
CA VAL A 20 1.24 10.05 3.53
C VAL A 20 0.81 9.00 2.51
N TYR A 21 0.56 7.78 2.97
CA TYR A 21 0.05 6.69 2.15
C TYR A 21 -1.34 6.26 2.60
N MET A 22 -2.24 6.07 1.64
CA MET A 22 -3.56 5.47 1.85
C MET A 22 -3.71 4.27 0.93
N PHE A 23 -4.31 3.19 1.40
CA PHE A 23 -4.40 1.95 0.63
C PHE A 23 -5.62 1.10 1.03
N SER A 24 -6.06 0.24 0.10
CA SER A 24 -6.93 -0.90 0.39
C SER A 24 -6.12 -2.11 0.87
N ASP A 25 -6.81 -3.13 1.37
CA ASP A 25 -6.22 -4.40 1.82
C ASP A 25 -5.71 -5.29 0.68
N GLY A 26 -6.24 -5.16 -0.54
CA GLY A 26 -5.88 -5.97 -1.70
C GLY A 26 -4.37 -6.13 -1.95
N TYR A 27 -3.57 -5.07 -1.76
CA TYR A 27 -2.10 -5.15 -1.91
C TYR A 27 -1.48 -6.13 -0.90
N ALA A 28 -1.89 -6.04 0.37
CA ALA A 28 -1.38 -6.90 1.43
C ALA A 28 -1.91 -8.33 1.32
N ASP A 29 -3.10 -8.49 0.76
CA ASP A 29 -3.78 -9.78 0.66
C ASP A 29 -3.39 -10.59 -0.57
N GLN A 30 -2.74 -9.97 -1.57
CA GLN A 30 -2.23 -10.66 -2.76
C GLN A 30 -1.35 -11.88 -2.41
N PHE A 31 -1.72 -13.05 -2.96
CA PHE A 31 -0.93 -14.27 -2.89
C PHE A 31 0.20 -14.25 -3.91
N GLY A 32 1.34 -14.86 -3.54
CA GLY A 32 2.53 -14.82 -4.37
C GLY A 32 3.79 -15.35 -3.70
N GLY A 33 4.91 -15.08 -4.36
CA GLY A 33 6.25 -15.51 -3.96
C GLY A 33 6.45 -17.02 -4.01
N PRO A 34 7.65 -17.51 -3.67
CA PRO A 34 8.04 -18.92 -3.86
C PRO A 34 7.20 -19.95 -3.09
N GLN A 35 6.42 -19.49 -2.11
CA GLN A 35 5.60 -20.34 -1.24
C GLN A 35 4.09 -20.04 -1.37
N GLY A 36 3.68 -19.21 -2.35
CA GLY A 36 2.27 -18.87 -2.55
C GLY A 36 1.61 -18.25 -1.33
N LYS A 37 2.28 -17.32 -0.65
CA LYS A 37 1.81 -16.67 0.59
C LYS A 37 1.27 -15.27 0.31
N LYS A 38 0.43 -14.76 1.21
CA LYS A 38 0.03 -13.34 1.20
C LYS A 38 1.24 -12.40 1.29
N PHE A 39 1.16 -11.23 0.67
CA PHE A 39 2.20 -10.21 0.75
C PHE A 39 2.40 -9.68 2.18
N LYS A 40 1.28 -9.52 2.90
CA LYS A 40 1.13 -9.02 4.27
C LYS A 40 1.54 -7.55 4.46
N TYR A 41 0.88 -6.91 5.42
CA TYR A 41 1.15 -5.51 5.78
C TYR A 41 2.58 -5.26 6.28
N SER A 42 3.26 -6.25 6.87
CA SER A 42 4.64 -6.06 7.33
C SER A 42 5.60 -5.77 6.18
N ARG A 43 5.51 -6.54 5.08
CA ARG A 43 6.32 -6.33 3.89
C ARG A 43 5.92 -5.04 3.18
N MET A 44 4.62 -4.75 3.11
CA MET A 44 4.12 -3.50 2.52
C MET A 44 4.65 -2.27 3.26
N ARG A 45 4.59 -2.25 4.59
CA ARG A 45 5.18 -1.15 5.38
C ARG A 45 6.68 -1.00 5.15
N GLN A 46 7.42 -2.11 5.09
CA GLN A 46 8.85 -2.07 4.79
C GLN A 46 9.10 -1.47 3.41
N MET A 47 8.40 -1.96 2.38
CA MET A 47 8.49 -1.45 1.01
C MET A 47 8.19 0.06 0.93
N LEU A 48 7.12 0.54 1.58
CA LEU A 48 6.80 1.97 1.62
C LEU A 48 7.93 2.77 2.30
N THR A 49 8.43 2.29 3.43
CA THR A 49 9.48 2.96 4.22
C THR A 49 10.80 3.05 3.45
N ASP A 50 11.20 1.96 2.78
CA ASP A 50 12.46 1.90 2.02
C ASP A 50 12.47 2.85 0.81
N ASN A 51 11.28 3.18 0.29
CA ASN A 51 11.14 3.93 -0.95
C ASN A 51 10.59 5.35 -0.74
N CYS A 52 10.19 5.74 0.46
CA CYS A 52 9.50 7.02 0.71
C CYS A 52 10.32 8.27 0.33
N LYS A 53 11.65 8.16 0.29
CA LYS A 53 12.54 9.26 -0.10
C LYS A 53 12.75 9.38 -1.62
N LYS A 54 12.34 8.38 -2.41
CA LYS A 54 12.49 8.39 -3.87
C LYS A 54 11.51 9.38 -4.52
N PRO A 55 11.78 9.84 -5.77
CA PRO A 55 10.79 10.57 -6.55
C PRO A 55 9.47 9.79 -6.68
N MET A 56 8.34 10.50 -6.64
CA MET A 56 6.99 9.88 -6.65
C MET A 56 6.78 8.93 -7.83
N LYS A 57 7.32 9.28 -9.00
CA LYS A 57 7.25 8.44 -10.20
C LYS A 57 8.00 7.11 -10.00
N GLU A 58 9.20 7.16 -9.43
CA GLU A 58 9.99 5.96 -9.12
C GLU A 58 9.32 5.10 -8.05
N GLN A 59 8.74 5.72 -7.01
CA GLN A 59 7.96 4.98 -6.01
C GLN A 59 6.85 4.15 -6.65
N ARG A 60 6.06 4.78 -7.52
CA ARG A 60 4.98 4.09 -8.26
C ARG A 60 5.50 2.92 -9.09
N GLU A 61 6.59 3.12 -9.82
CA GLU A 61 7.21 2.06 -10.63
C GLU A 61 7.72 0.90 -9.78
N VAL A 62 8.34 1.20 -8.62
CA VAL A 62 8.77 0.18 -7.66
C VAL A 62 7.58 -0.59 -7.09
N PHE A 63 6.52 0.09 -6.65
CA PHE A 63 5.37 -0.58 -6.02
C PHE A 63 4.60 -1.45 -7.01
N ASN A 64 4.49 -1.02 -8.26
CA ASN A 64 3.90 -1.84 -9.32
C ASN A 64 4.77 -3.06 -9.61
N ARG A 65 6.09 -2.88 -9.73
CA ARG A 65 7.00 -4.02 -9.96
C ARG A 65 6.93 -5.03 -8.81
N VAL A 66 6.97 -4.55 -7.56
CA VAL A 66 6.98 -5.43 -6.39
C VAL A 66 5.73 -6.31 -6.32
N ILE A 67 4.54 -5.78 -6.64
CA ILE A 67 3.31 -6.58 -6.60
C ILE A 67 3.19 -7.53 -7.79
N GLU A 68 3.62 -7.11 -8.98
CA GLU A 68 3.66 -7.96 -10.17
C GLU A 68 4.64 -9.12 -9.98
N ASP A 69 5.85 -8.83 -9.52
CA ASP A 69 6.88 -9.84 -9.22
C ASP A 69 6.42 -10.77 -8.07
N TRP A 70 5.67 -10.23 -7.11
CA TRP A 70 5.13 -11.06 -6.03
C TRP A 70 4.08 -12.02 -6.53
N LYS A 71 3.04 -11.54 -7.23
CA LYS A 71 1.98 -12.43 -7.71
C LYS A 71 2.48 -13.42 -8.76
N ASP A 72 3.49 -13.03 -9.54
CA ASP A 72 4.04 -13.83 -10.63
C ASP A 72 2.90 -14.32 -11.56
N GLN A 73 2.67 -15.63 -11.65
CA GLN A 73 1.61 -16.22 -12.48
C GLN A 73 0.27 -16.35 -11.74
N LEU A 74 0.20 -15.99 -10.46
CA LEU A 74 -1.04 -16.03 -9.70
C LEU A 74 -1.91 -14.83 -10.06
N GLU A 75 -3.22 -15.08 -10.10
CA GLU A 75 -4.20 -14.05 -10.37
C GLU A 75 -4.29 -13.05 -9.22
N GLN A 76 -4.70 -11.82 -9.56
CA GLN A 76 -5.07 -10.83 -8.57
C GLN A 76 -6.40 -11.22 -7.94
N ILE A 77 -6.46 -11.21 -6.60
CA ILE A 77 -7.63 -11.74 -5.87
C ILE A 77 -8.62 -10.66 -5.44
N ASP A 78 -8.21 -9.40 -5.45
CA ASP A 78 -8.99 -8.25 -4.96
C ASP A 78 -8.49 -6.94 -5.60
N ASP A 79 -9.25 -5.86 -5.46
CA ASP A 79 -8.89 -4.55 -5.97
C ASP A 79 -7.72 -3.92 -5.18
N ILE A 80 -6.68 -3.53 -5.92
CA ILE A 80 -5.47 -2.92 -5.34
C ILE A 80 -5.50 -1.41 -5.55
N LEU A 81 -5.58 -0.65 -4.45
CA LEU A 81 -5.43 0.80 -4.44
C LEU A 81 -4.32 1.21 -3.48
N LEU A 82 -3.38 2.02 -3.97
CA LEU A 82 -2.34 2.68 -3.18
C LEU A 82 -2.15 4.11 -3.66
N ILE A 83 -2.35 5.07 -2.77
CA ILE A 83 -2.22 6.51 -3.01
C ILE A 83 -1.07 7.01 -2.12
N GLY A 84 -0.14 7.75 -2.71
CA GLY A 84 0.92 8.45 -1.97
C GLY A 84 0.84 9.96 -2.20
N VAL A 85 0.95 10.74 -1.13
CA VAL A 85 0.99 12.21 -1.16
C VAL A 85 2.25 12.67 -0.45
N LYS A 86 2.98 13.60 -1.08
CA LYS A 86 4.14 14.27 -0.51
C LYS A 86 3.79 15.71 -0.15
N ILE A 87 4.13 16.12 1.07
CA ILE A 87 3.91 17.49 1.58
C ILE A 87 5.07 18.42 1.20
#